data_AF-A0A7L2VBM5-F1
#
_entry.id   AF-A0A7L2VBM5-F1
#
_cell.length_a   1.000
_cell.length_b   1.000
_cell.length_c   1.000
_cell.angle_alpha   90.00
_cell.angle_beta   90.00
_cell.angle_gamma   90.00
#
_symmetry.space_group_name_H-M   'P 1'
#
loop_
_entity.id
_entity.type
_entity.pdbx_description
1 polymer ?
#
loop_
_entity_poly.entity_id
_entity_poly.type
_entity_poly.pdbx_seq_one_letter_code
_entity_poly.pdbx_strand_id
1 'polypeptide(L)'
;LSTSEDYGKTFKDITGLINNTFIRTEFGMAIGPDNSGKVILTGDVSGGSRGGRIFRSSDFAKNFIQTDLPFHPLVQITYHPHNSSCLLALSTENGLWVSKDFGENWEEIHKAVCLAKWGANDTIFFTTYLNNSCKADLGLLELKKTTDFGRAFKVIGTKIYSFGLGGRFLFASVMTEKGTTRRIHVSLDQGETWNMAQLPSVGHEQFYSILAANDDLVFMHVDEPGDTGFGTIYTSDDRGIVYSKSLERHLYTTTGGETDFTNVTSLRGIYITSVLSEDNSIQSVITFDRGGEWVPLRKPKNTTCDSTARSKEECSLHIHASYSISQKLNVPMAPLSEPNAVGIVIAHGSVGGAISVMSPDVYISDDGGYTWARMLEGPHHYAILDSGGLIVAIEHTSQPINVIQFSTDEGQCWYQYPFSREPIFFTGLASEPGARSMNVSVWGFRGTFLSRKWVSYTIDFSELLSRTCEDKDYTIWLAHSSNPSDPSDGCILGYKEQYRRLRKSSMCHNGRDYVVTTQPSVCPCTLEDFLCDFGYYRPENQSECVEQPELKGHDLEFCLYGRRELLRTSG
;
A
#
# COMPACT_ATOMS: atom_id res chain seq x y z
N LEU A 1 17.11 -8.55 -22.36
CA LEU A 1 15.98 -9.19 -21.67
C LEU A 1 16.43 -10.58 -21.24
N SER A 2 16.29 -10.91 -19.96
CA SER A 2 16.68 -12.23 -19.43
C SER A 2 15.54 -12.80 -18.60
N THR A 3 15.42 -14.12 -18.57
CA THR A 3 14.44 -14.84 -17.74
C THR A 3 15.13 -15.89 -16.86
N SER A 4 14.51 -16.20 -15.72
CA SER A 4 14.91 -17.26 -14.79
C SER A 4 13.67 -18.05 -14.39
N GLU A 5 13.80 -19.38 -14.35
CA GLU A 5 12.74 -20.30 -13.89
C GLU A 5 13.13 -21.00 -12.57
N ASP A 6 14.22 -20.55 -11.94
CA ASP A 6 14.84 -21.18 -10.76
C ASP A 6 15.15 -20.14 -9.66
N TYR A 7 14.22 -19.20 -9.45
CA TYR A 7 14.32 -18.16 -8.42
C TYR A 7 15.51 -17.20 -8.57
N GLY A 8 15.97 -16.99 -9.80
CA GLY A 8 17.10 -16.12 -10.10
C GLY A 8 18.46 -16.79 -9.89
N LYS A 9 18.53 -18.12 -9.74
CA LYS A 9 19.81 -18.84 -9.66
C LYS A 9 20.54 -18.83 -11.01
N THR A 10 19.81 -19.01 -12.11
CA THR A 10 20.35 -18.91 -13.47
C THR A 10 19.45 -18.05 -14.36
N PHE A 11 20.08 -17.28 -15.25
CA PHE A 11 19.39 -16.43 -16.21
C PHE A 11 19.74 -16.82 -17.64
N LYS A 12 18.73 -16.89 -18.49
CA LYS A 12 18.86 -17.09 -19.93
C LYS A 12 18.57 -15.79 -20.66
N ASP A 13 19.48 -15.38 -21.56
CA ASP A 13 19.21 -14.27 -22.47
C ASP A 13 18.14 -14.69 -23.49
N ILE A 14 17.04 -13.94 -23.50
CA ILE A 14 15.89 -14.15 -24.39
C ILE A 14 15.62 -12.92 -25.25
N THR A 15 16.59 -12.01 -25.38
CA THR A 15 16.47 -10.78 -26.18
C THR A 15 16.14 -11.08 -27.65
N GLY A 16 16.54 -12.24 -28.16
CA GLY A 16 16.17 -12.70 -29.50
C GLY A 16 14.66 -12.94 -29.68
N LEU A 17 13.90 -13.24 -28.62
CA LEU A 17 12.44 -13.45 -28.70
C LEU A 17 11.67 -12.16 -29.01
N ILE A 18 12.26 -11.00 -28.75
CA ILE A 18 11.69 -9.68 -29.04
C ILE A 18 12.39 -9.01 -30.24
N ASN A 19 13.10 -9.78 -31.06
CA ASN A 19 13.85 -9.29 -32.22
C ASN A 19 14.82 -8.15 -31.90
N ASN A 20 15.40 -8.14 -30.69
CA ASN A 20 16.28 -7.07 -30.20
C ASN A 20 15.64 -5.67 -30.24
N THR A 21 14.30 -5.60 -30.21
CA THR A 21 13.56 -4.34 -30.24
C THR A 21 13.79 -3.57 -28.95
N PHE A 22 13.94 -2.25 -29.06
CA PHE A 22 14.03 -1.38 -27.90
C PHE A 22 12.69 -1.36 -27.15
N ILE A 23 12.72 -1.51 -25.83
CA ILE A 23 11.51 -1.54 -24.98
C ILE A 23 11.38 -0.21 -24.25
N ARG A 24 10.18 0.36 -24.26
CA ARG A 24 9.85 1.62 -23.58
C ARG A 24 9.69 1.38 -22.09
N THR A 25 10.72 1.71 -21.31
CA THR A 25 10.79 1.43 -19.87
C THR A 25 9.77 2.20 -19.04
N GLU A 26 9.26 3.33 -19.54
CA GLU A 26 8.19 4.11 -18.90
C GLU A 26 6.88 3.33 -18.74
N PHE A 27 6.64 2.31 -19.57
CA PHE A 27 5.51 1.40 -19.40
C PHE A 27 5.83 0.17 -18.54
N GLY A 28 7.10 0.00 -18.15
CA GLY A 28 7.57 -1.18 -17.44
C GLY A 28 7.27 -2.50 -18.17
N MET A 29 7.12 -3.57 -17.38
CA MET A 29 6.62 -4.86 -17.83
C MET A 29 5.21 -5.05 -17.26
N ALA A 30 4.20 -5.18 -18.11
CA ALA A 30 2.83 -5.41 -17.66
C ALA A 30 2.65 -6.93 -17.40
N ILE A 31 2.73 -7.30 -16.12
CA ILE A 31 2.59 -8.67 -15.64
C ILE A 31 1.11 -8.96 -15.35
N GLY A 32 0.61 -10.09 -15.85
CA GLY A 32 -0.76 -10.54 -15.64
C GLY A 32 -1.03 -10.95 -14.18
N PRO A 33 -2.31 -10.98 -13.76
CA PRO A 33 -2.68 -11.35 -12.41
C PRO A 33 -2.44 -12.84 -12.12
N ASP A 34 -2.25 -13.14 -10.84
CA ASP A 34 -2.08 -14.49 -10.30
C ASP A 34 -1.01 -15.30 -11.08
N ASN A 35 -1.33 -16.56 -11.40
CA ASN A 35 -0.47 -17.48 -12.15
C ASN A 35 -0.81 -17.49 -13.65
N SER A 36 -1.31 -16.38 -14.21
CA SER A 36 -1.74 -16.38 -15.62
C SER A 36 -0.58 -16.53 -16.61
N GLY A 37 0.67 -16.34 -16.17
CA GLY A 37 1.87 -16.41 -17.00
C GLY A 37 1.93 -15.35 -18.11
N LYS A 38 1.11 -14.30 -18.00
CA LYS A 38 0.99 -13.27 -19.06
C LYS A 38 1.95 -12.13 -18.83
N VAL A 39 2.65 -11.74 -19.89
CA VAL A 39 3.63 -10.65 -19.88
C VAL A 39 3.44 -9.82 -21.15
N ILE A 40 3.34 -8.50 -21.00
CA ILE A 40 3.32 -7.56 -22.11
C ILE A 40 4.50 -6.59 -21.97
N LEU A 41 5.27 -6.44 -23.05
CA LEU A 41 6.34 -5.46 -23.20
C LEU A 41 5.97 -4.48 -24.32
N THR A 42 6.10 -3.18 -24.08
CA THR A 42 5.80 -2.16 -25.09
C THR A 42 7.07 -1.82 -25.86
N GLY A 43 7.11 -2.17 -27.14
CA GLY A 43 8.23 -1.92 -28.02
C GLY A 43 8.22 -0.51 -28.59
N ASP A 44 9.40 0.03 -28.86
CA ASP A 44 9.56 1.28 -29.57
C ASP A 44 9.26 1.11 -31.06
N VAL A 45 8.79 2.19 -31.69
CA VAL A 45 8.34 2.20 -33.09
C VAL A 45 8.91 3.43 -33.80
N SER A 46 9.19 3.31 -35.10
CA SER A 46 9.71 4.44 -35.87
C SER A 46 8.68 5.57 -35.98
N GLY A 47 9.18 6.82 -36.02
CA GLY A 47 8.34 7.99 -36.25
C GLY A 47 7.52 7.87 -37.52
N GLY A 48 6.20 8.07 -37.42
CA GLY A 48 5.24 7.90 -38.52
C GLY A 48 4.52 6.55 -38.55
N SER A 49 4.78 5.64 -37.59
CA SER A 49 4.00 4.41 -37.43
C SER A 49 2.53 4.72 -37.10
N ARG A 50 1.60 3.95 -37.70
CA ARG A 50 0.15 4.12 -37.50
C ARG A 50 -0.31 3.86 -36.06
N GLY A 51 0.45 3.08 -35.31
CA GLY A 51 0.23 2.81 -33.89
C GLY A 51 1.48 2.25 -33.23
N GLY A 52 1.35 1.85 -31.97
CA GLY A 52 2.42 1.26 -31.17
C GLY A 52 2.65 -0.22 -31.48
N ARG A 53 3.55 -0.84 -30.72
CA ARG A 53 3.85 -2.27 -30.82
C ARG A 53 3.98 -2.87 -29.43
N ILE A 54 3.46 -4.07 -29.27
CA ILE A 54 3.65 -4.88 -28.05
C ILE A 54 4.24 -6.25 -28.38
N PHE A 55 4.97 -6.79 -27.43
CA PHE A 55 5.37 -8.19 -27.37
C PHE A 55 4.61 -8.83 -26.22
N ARG A 56 3.78 -9.82 -26.55
CA ARG A 56 2.91 -10.51 -25.59
C ARG A 56 3.33 -11.96 -25.43
N SER A 57 3.42 -12.43 -24.19
CA SER A 57 3.66 -13.83 -23.82
C SER A 57 2.53 -14.29 -22.92
N SER A 58 2.07 -15.53 -23.10
CA SER A 58 1.04 -16.17 -22.26
C SER A 58 1.55 -17.42 -21.55
N ASP A 59 2.87 -17.61 -21.55
CA ASP A 59 3.55 -18.82 -21.14
C ASP A 59 4.81 -18.53 -20.30
N PHE A 60 4.73 -17.52 -19.43
CA PHE A 60 5.81 -17.12 -18.52
C PHE A 60 7.08 -16.67 -19.25
N ALA A 61 6.91 -15.84 -20.30
CA ALA A 61 7.98 -15.30 -21.13
C ALA A 61 8.81 -16.36 -21.89
N LYS A 62 8.27 -17.57 -22.10
CA LYS A 62 8.92 -18.61 -22.92
C LYS A 62 8.84 -18.29 -24.41
N ASN A 63 7.71 -17.76 -24.87
CA ASN A 63 7.52 -17.30 -26.24
C ASN A 63 6.88 -15.90 -26.24
N PHE A 64 7.30 -15.06 -27.19
CA PHE A 64 6.71 -13.75 -27.42
C PHE A 64 6.12 -13.67 -28.82
N ILE A 65 4.91 -13.12 -28.90
CA ILE A 65 4.23 -12.79 -30.15
C ILE A 65 4.24 -11.28 -30.28
N GLN A 66 4.72 -10.78 -31.41
CA GLN A 66 4.64 -9.36 -31.75
C GLN A 66 3.21 -9.02 -32.21
N THR A 67 2.67 -7.90 -31.74
CA THR A 67 1.39 -7.37 -32.21
C THR A 67 1.52 -5.87 -32.41
N ASP A 68 1.25 -5.40 -33.63
CA ASP A 68 1.18 -3.97 -33.93
C ASP A 68 -0.23 -3.46 -33.53
N LEU A 69 -0.26 -2.38 -32.76
CA LEU A 69 -1.47 -1.81 -32.21
C LEU A 69 -2.10 -0.82 -33.21
N PRO A 70 -3.43 -0.67 -33.24
CA PRO A 70 -4.09 0.37 -34.04
C PRO A 70 -3.99 1.77 -33.42
N PHE A 71 -3.30 1.93 -32.28
CA PHE A 71 -3.13 3.19 -31.55
C PHE A 71 -1.76 3.23 -30.87
N HIS A 72 -1.31 4.43 -30.47
CA HIS A 72 -0.14 4.60 -29.60
C HIS A 72 -0.57 4.60 -28.13
N PRO A 73 -0.05 3.70 -27.27
CA PRO A 73 -0.44 3.69 -25.86
C PRO A 73 0.10 4.93 -25.13
N LEU A 74 -0.74 5.54 -24.31
CA LEU A 74 -0.40 6.68 -23.44
C LEU A 74 0.08 6.23 -22.06
N VAL A 75 -0.51 5.15 -21.55
CA VAL A 75 -0.21 4.56 -20.22
C VAL A 75 0.01 3.05 -20.35
N GLN A 76 0.50 2.43 -19.28
CA GLN A 76 0.67 0.98 -19.23
C GLN A 76 -0.68 0.27 -19.46
N ILE A 77 -0.68 -0.78 -20.27
CA ILE A 77 -1.86 -1.63 -20.52
C ILE A 77 -2.25 -2.33 -19.21
N THR A 78 -3.54 -2.24 -18.85
CA THR A 78 -4.05 -2.77 -17.58
C THR A 78 -4.86 -4.05 -17.81
N TYR A 79 -4.54 -5.12 -17.07
CA TYR A 79 -5.30 -6.37 -17.08
C TYR A 79 -6.60 -6.24 -16.28
N HIS A 80 -7.65 -6.94 -16.72
CA HIS A 80 -8.80 -7.19 -15.88
C HIS A 80 -8.39 -8.09 -14.69
N PRO A 81 -8.77 -7.75 -13.43
CA PRO A 81 -8.28 -8.45 -12.24
C PRO A 81 -8.53 -9.97 -12.22
N HIS A 82 -9.65 -10.44 -12.77
CA HIS A 82 -10.03 -11.87 -12.76
C HIS A 82 -9.96 -12.55 -14.13
N ASN A 83 -9.73 -11.79 -15.20
CA ASN A 83 -9.71 -12.32 -16.56
C ASN A 83 -8.52 -11.73 -17.29
N SER A 84 -7.38 -12.40 -17.16
CA SER A 84 -6.11 -11.95 -17.72
C SER A 84 -6.10 -11.83 -19.26
N SER A 85 -7.14 -12.27 -19.97
CA SER A 85 -7.28 -12.07 -21.43
C SER A 85 -7.89 -10.71 -21.78
N CYS A 86 -8.60 -10.09 -20.86
CA CYS A 86 -9.19 -8.78 -21.04
C CYS A 86 -8.20 -7.68 -20.66
N LEU A 87 -7.99 -6.73 -21.56
CA LEU A 87 -7.04 -5.63 -21.42
C LEU A 87 -7.73 -4.29 -21.69
N LEU A 88 -7.24 -3.26 -21.01
CA LEU A 88 -7.67 -1.87 -21.15
C LEU A 88 -6.46 -0.99 -21.42
N ALA A 89 -6.59 -0.05 -22.35
CA ALA A 89 -5.55 0.92 -22.67
C ALA A 89 -6.13 2.29 -23.04
N LEU A 90 -5.40 3.34 -22.71
CA LEU A 90 -5.65 4.68 -23.24
C LEU A 90 -4.63 4.99 -24.33
N SER A 91 -5.11 5.57 -25.43
CA SER A 91 -4.24 6.05 -26.51
C SER A 91 -3.77 7.48 -26.28
N THR A 92 -2.73 7.90 -26.99
CA THR A 92 -2.25 9.31 -27.02
C THR A 92 -3.29 10.29 -27.57
N GLU A 93 -4.31 9.78 -28.26
CA GLU A 93 -5.47 10.56 -28.74
C GLU A 93 -6.63 10.56 -27.74
N ASN A 94 -6.40 10.09 -26.50
CA ASN A 94 -7.43 9.93 -25.46
C ASN A 94 -8.57 8.99 -25.87
N GLY A 95 -8.28 8.00 -26.71
CA GLY A 95 -9.21 6.91 -27.02
C GLY A 95 -9.10 5.79 -25.99
N LEU A 96 -10.22 5.20 -25.61
CA LEU A 96 -10.28 4.04 -24.71
C LEU A 96 -10.41 2.77 -25.53
N TRP A 97 -9.41 1.91 -25.40
CA TRP A 97 -9.29 0.67 -26.17
C TRP A 97 -9.42 -0.55 -25.27
N VAL A 98 -10.17 -1.54 -25.74
CA VAL A 98 -10.36 -2.82 -25.07
C VAL A 98 -9.91 -3.96 -25.97
N SER A 99 -9.24 -4.93 -25.38
CA SER A 99 -8.98 -6.23 -26.01
C SER A 99 -9.56 -7.34 -25.14
N LYS A 100 -10.10 -8.39 -25.77
CA LYS A 100 -10.69 -9.57 -25.10
C LYS A 100 -9.88 -10.84 -25.33
N ASP A 101 -8.82 -10.76 -26.12
CA ASP A 101 -8.00 -11.87 -26.62
C ASP A 101 -6.51 -11.63 -26.36
N PHE A 102 -6.22 -11.02 -25.20
CA PHE A 102 -4.87 -10.75 -24.73
C PHE A 102 -4.06 -9.89 -25.72
N GLY A 103 -4.69 -8.84 -26.23
CA GLY A 103 -4.05 -7.79 -27.00
C GLY A 103 -3.83 -8.14 -28.47
N GLU A 104 -4.45 -9.20 -28.99
CA GLU A 104 -4.39 -9.55 -30.41
C GLU A 104 -5.24 -8.61 -31.25
N ASN A 105 -6.49 -8.41 -30.83
CA ASN A 105 -7.41 -7.47 -31.44
C ASN A 105 -7.83 -6.41 -30.42
N TRP A 106 -7.93 -5.18 -30.89
CA TRP A 106 -8.30 -4.02 -30.07
C TRP A 106 -9.46 -3.28 -30.71
N GLU A 107 -10.43 -2.91 -29.87
CA GLU A 107 -11.61 -2.14 -30.25
C GLU A 107 -11.61 -0.81 -29.48
N GLU A 108 -11.74 0.30 -30.19
CA GLU A 108 -11.94 1.61 -29.57
C GLU A 108 -13.40 1.73 -29.12
N ILE A 109 -13.63 1.73 -27.81
CA ILE A 109 -14.98 1.75 -27.24
C ILE A 109 -15.45 3.18 -26.96
N HIS A 110 -14.54 4.12 -26.73
CA HIS A 110 -14.91 5.51 -26.43
C HIS A 110 -13.77 6.49 -26.79
N LYS A 111 -14.11 7.75 -27.06
CA LYS A 111 -13.17 8.84 -27.40
C LYS A 111 -13.22 9.95 -26.36
N ALA A 112 -12.13 10.71 -26.24
CA ALA A 112 -12.02 11.81 -25.28
C ALA A 112 -12.11 11.36 -23.81
N VAL A 113 -11.39 10.28 -23.47
CA VAL A 113 -11.32 9.70 -22.12
C VAL A 113 -10.09 10.22 -21.36
N CYS A 114 -10.29 10.62 -20.10
CA CYS A 114 -9.23 11.13 -19.23
C CYS A 114 -8.61 10.09 -18.32
N LEU A 115 -9.45 9.23 -17.76
CA LEU A 115 -9.07 8.18 -16.81
C LEU A 115 -10.01 7.00 -17.02
N ALA A 116 -9.47 5.79 -16.99
CA ALA A 116 -10.27 4.56 -17.04
C ALA A 116 -9.72 3.53 -16.04
N LYS A 117 -10.61 2.78 -15.39
CA LYS A 117 -10.28 1.72 -14.44
C LYS A 117 -11.20 0.53 -14.59
N TRP A 118 -10.65 -0.67 -14.38
CA TRP A 118 -11.45 -1.87 -14.17
C TRP A 118 -12.14 -1.81 -12.81
N GLY A 119 -13.42 -2.15 -12.78
CA GLY A 119 -14.19 -2.48 -11.59
C GLY A 119 -14.43 -3.98 -11.48
N ALA A 120 -15.35 -4.37 -10.59
CA ALA A 120 -15.81 -5.75 -10.47
C ALA A 120 -16.69 -6.17 -11.66
N ASN A 121 -16.81 -7.48 -11.89
CA ASN A 121 -17.71 -8.09 -12.87
C ASN A 121 -17.59 -7.49 -14.29
N ASP A 122 -16.38 -7.42 -14.84
CA ASP A 122 -16.08 -6.90 -16.18
C ASP A 122 -16.49 -5.43 -16.42
N THR A 123 -16.75 -4.67 -15.34
CA THR A 123 -17.16 -3.27 -15.44
C THR A 123 -15.98 -2.37 -15.72
N ILE A 124 -16.14 -1.40 -16.62
CA ILE A 124 -15.15 -0.35 -16.89
C ILE A 124 -15.76 0.99 -16.49
N PHE A 125 -15.09 1.69 -15.58
CA PHE A 125 -15.42 3.07 -15.21
C PHE A 125 -14.45 4.02 -15.89
N PHE A 126 -14.95 5.12 -16.45
CA PHE A 126 -14.10 6.09 -17.12
C PHE A 126 -14.70 7.50 -17.15
N THR A 127 -13.84 8.51 -17.17
CA THR A 127 -14.26 9.92 -17.29
C THR A 127 -14.01 10.48 -18.69
N THR A 128 -14.93 11.30 -19.18
CA THR A 128 -14.86 11.91 -20.51
C THR A 128 -14.92 13.43 -20.46
N TYR A 129 -14.18 14.09 -21.35
CA TYR A 129 -14.30 15.54 -21.60
C TYR A 129 -15.14 15.80 -22.86
N LEU A 130 -15.68 17.00 -23.00
CA LEU A 130 -16.61 17.36 -24.08
C LEU A 130 -15.97 18.25 -25.14
N ASN A 131 -15.31 19.34 -24.73
CA ASN A 131 -14.95 20.41 -25.66
C ASN A 131 -13.45 20.46 -25.95
N ASN A 132 -12.63 20.46 -24.91
CA ASN A 132 -11.22 20.86 -25.04
C ASN A 132 -10.27 19.72 -24.70
N SER A 133 -10.00 19.55 -23.41
CA SER A 133 -9.06 18.58 -22.88
C SER A 133 -9.44 18.23 -21.46
N CYS A 134 -8.89 17.14 -20.95
CA CYS A 134 -9.09 16.73 -19.56
C CYS A 134 -8.82 17.84 -18.55
N LYS A 135 -7.75 18.63 -18.76
CA LYS A 135 -7.37 19.71 -17.85
C LYS A 135 -8.33 20.90 -17.92
N ALA A 136 -8.82 21.23 -19.11
CA ALA A 136 -9.74 22.35 -19.31
C ALA A 136 -11.15 22.05 -18.80
N ASP A 137 -11.59 20.80 -18.91
CA ASP A 137 -12.91 20.34 -18.47
C ASP A 137 -12.85 19.73 -17.05
N LEU A 138 -11.79 19.98 -16.27
CA LEU A 138 -11.71 19.56 -14.87
C LEU A 138 -12.90 20.11 -14.09
N GLY A 139 -13.64 19.22 -13.42
CA GLY A 139 -14.86 19.59 -12.71
C GLY A 139 -16.10 19.68 -13.60
N LEU A 140 -15.96 19.47 -14.90
CA LEU A 140 -17.05 19.39 -15.90
C LEU A 140 -17.09 18.02 -16.60
N LEU A 141 -16.24 17.06 -16.19
CA LEU A 141 -16.20 15.74 -16.80
C LEU A 141 -17.49 14.96 -16.54
N GLU A 142 -17.77 14.00 -17.42
CA GLU A 142 -18.80 12.98 -17.19
C GLU A 142 -18.14 11.67 -16.76
N LEU A 143 -18.64 11.06 -15.68
CA LEU A 143 -18.27 9.70 -15.30
C LEU A 143 -19.24 8.72 -15.95
N LYS A 144 -18.70 7.76 -16.69
CA LYS A 144 -19.45 6.73 -17.42
C LYS A 144 -19.02 5.35 -16.97
N LYS A 145 -19.91 4.38 -17.17
CA LYS A 145 -19.59 2.96 -17.06
C LYS A 145 -20.09 2.16 -18.26
N THR A 146 -19.44 1.03 -18.50
CA THR A 146 -19.92 -0.05 -19.36
C THR A 146 -19.70 -1.38 -18.65
N THR A 147 -20.66 -2.30 -18.78
CA THR A 147 -20.61 -3.66 -18.19
C THR A 147 -20.58 -4.74 -19.28
N ASP A 148 -20.48 -4.33 -20.54
CA ASP A 148 -20.53 -5.20 -21.72
C ASP A 148 -19.41 -4.88 -22.72
N PHE A 149 -18.31 -4.35 -22.19
CA PHE A 149 -17.10 -3.98 -22.92
C PHE A 149 -17.37 -3.01 -24.09
N GLY A 150 -18.18 -1.98 -23.83
CA GLY A 150 -18.39 -0.87 -24.74
C GLY A 150 -19.57 -0.99 -25.70
N ARG A 151 -20.45 -1.99 -25.57
CA ARG A 151 -21.66 -2.07 -26.40
C ARG A 151 -22.72 -1.08 -25.93
N ALA A 152 -22.85 -0.90 -24.62
CA ALA A 152 -23.70 0.10 -24.01
C ALA A 152 -22.92 0.89 -22.95
N PHE A 153 -23.30 2.17 -22.82
CA PHE A 153 -22.72 3.08 -21.85
C PHE A 153 -23.82 3.71 -21.00
N LYS A 154 -23.53 3.89 -19.73
CA LYS A 154 -24.37 4.64 -18.80
C LYS A 154 -23.58 5.79 -18.20
N VAL A 155 -24.13 7.00 -18.30
CA VAL A 155 -23.62 8.15 -17.53
C VAL A 155 -24.07 7.96 -16.09
N ILE A 156 -23.11 7.91 -15.18
CA ILE A 156 -23.34 7.70 -13.75
C ILE A 156 -22.97 8.93 -12.91
N GLY A 157 -22.34 9.95 -13.50
CA GLY A 157 -22.07 11.21 -12.82
C GLY A 157 -21.73 12.33 -13.80
N THR A 158 -22.04 13.57 -13.43
CA THR A 158 -21.71 14.79 -14.17
C THR A 158 -21.04 15.80 -13.24
N LYS A 159 -20.39 16.83 -13.82
CA LYS A 159 -19.57 17.80 -13.06
C LYS A 159 -18.45 17.13 -12.25
N ILE A 160 -17.85 16.11 -12.85
CA ILE A 160 -16.85 15.27 -12.21
C ILE A 160 -15.48 15.93 -12.31
N TYR A 161 -14.79 15.99 -11.18
CA TYR A 161 -13.39 16.37 -11.12
C TYR A 161 -12.49 15.15 -11.36
N SER A 162 -12.72 14.07 -10.61
CA SER A 162 -12.05 12.77 -10.77
C SER A 162 -12.83 11.67 -10.03
N PHE A 163 -12.41 10.42 -10.17
CA PHE A 163 -12.98 9.28 -9.45
C PHE A 163 -11.91 8.29 -8.97
N GLY A 164 -12.27 7.49 -7.97
CA GLY A 164 -11.41 6.46 -7.37
C GLY A 164 -12.21 5.23 -6.99
N LEU A 165 -11.50 4.10 -6.89
CA LEU A 165 -12.03 2.83 -6.40
C LEU A 165 -11.19 2.43 -5.18
N GLY A 166 -11.84 1.94 -4.13
CA GLY A 166 -11.17 1.39 -2.96
C GLY A 166 -12.11 0.42 -2.25
N GLY A 167 -11.67 -0.82 -2.00
CA GLY A 167 -12.55 -1.89 -1.53
C GLY A 167 -13.79 -2.03 -2.43
N ARG A 168 -14.97 -2.05 -1.82
CA ARG A 168 -16.27 -2.05 -2.51
C ARG A 168 -16.80 -0.66 -2.92
N PHE A 169 -16.07 0.40 -2.63
CA PHE A 169 -16.53 1.78 -2.76
C PHE A 169 -16.08 2.41 -4.09
N LEU A 170 -17.02 3.02 -4.81
CA LEU A 170 -16.75 3.93 -5.92
C LEU A 170 -16.90 5.37 -5.41
N PHE A 171 -15.80 6.12 -5.43
CA PHE A 171 -15.78 7.53 -5.05
C PHE A 171 -15.71 8.43 -6.27
N ALA A 172 -16.50 9.51 -6.27
CA ALA A 172 -16.43 10.57 -7.26
C ALA A 172 -16.31 11.92 -6.56
N SER A 173 -15.34 12.74 -6.98
CA SER A 173 -15.24 14.12 -6.53
C SER A 173 -16.02 15.01 -7.47
N VAL A 174 -17.07 15.66 -6.96
CA VAL A 174 -18.06 16.42 -7.74
C VAL A 174 -17.96 17.90 -7.39
N MET A 175 -17.98 18.77 -8.41
CA MET A 175 -17.97 20.22 -8.20
C MET A 175 -19.27 20.70 -7.55
N THR A 176 -19.16 21.64 -6.63
CA THR A 176 -20.32 22.29 -6.01
C THR A 176 -20.99 23.25 -7.01
N GLU A 177 -22.24 23.62 -6.74
CA GLU A 177 -23.00 24.52 -7.63
C GLU A 177 -22.34 25.88 -7.84
N LYS A 178 -21.59 26.37 -6.83
CA LYS A 178 -20.82 27.61 -6.91
C LYS A 178 -19.57 27.49 -7.79
N GLY A 179 -19.14 26.27 -8.13
CA GLY A 179 -18.04 25.98 -9.06
C GLY A 179 -16.63 26.20 -8.52
N THR A 180 -16.46 26.64 -7.28
CA THR A 180 -15.14 26.94 -6.69
C THR A 180 -14.56 25.81 -5.84
N THR A 181 -15.42 24.94 -5.31
CA THR A 181 -15.06 23.82 -4.44
C THR A 181 -15.63 22.50 -4.96
N ARG A 182 -15.14 21.39 -4.42
CA ARG A 182 -15.62 20.03 -4.73
C ARG A 182 -15.77 19.20 -3.47
N ARG A 183 -16.60 18.17 -3.54
CA ARG A 183 -16.89 17.24 -2.42
C ARG A 183 -16.93 15.80 -2.89
N ILE A 184 -16.77 14.86 -1.97
CA ILE A 184 -16.82 13.42 -2.27
C ILE A 184 -18.27 12.92 -2.27
N HIS A 185 -18.59 12.14 -3.29
CA HIS A 185 -19.77 11.28 -3.33
C HIS A 185 -19.31 9.83 -3.41
N VAL A 186 -20.07 8.93 -2.78
CA VAL A 186 -19.79 7.50 -2.73
C VAL A 186 -20.95 6.70 -3.31
N SER A 187 -20.62 5.58 -3.95
CA SER A 187 -21.57 4.58 -4.43
C SER A 187 -21.05 3.17 -4.12
N LEU A 188 -21.97 2.31 -3.66
CA LEU A 188 -21.72 0.88 -3.36
C LEU A 188 -22.29 -0.05 -4.45
N ASP A 189 -23.10 0.50 -5.35
CA ASP A 189 -23.83 -0.23 -6.38
C ASP A 189 -23.34 0.17 -7.78
N GLN A 190 -22.04 0.47 -7.89
CA GLN A 190 -21.36 0.77 -9.14
C GLN A 190 -21.93 2.01 -9.87
N GLY A 191 -22.30 3.04 -9.12
CA GLY A 191 -22.80 4.32 -9.64
C GLY A 191 -24.28 4.33 -10.01
N GLU A 192 -25.07 3.37 -9.53
CA GLU A 192 -26.54 3.39 -9.68
C GLU A 192 -27.16 4.40 -8.72
N THR A 193 -26.70 4.41 -7.47
CA THR A 193 -27.08 5.39 -6.46
C THR A 193 -25.85 6.03 -5.82
N TRP A 194 -25.98 7.33 -5.53
CA TRP A 194 -24.90 8.14 -4.96
C TRP A 194 -25.34 8.81 -3.67
N ASN A 195 -24.46 8.79 -2.67
CA ASN A 195 -24.62 9.53 -1.43
C ASN A 195 -23.46 10.52 -1.29
N MET A 196 -23.75 11.70 -0.74
CA MET A 196 -22.71 12.64 -0.35
C MET A 196 -21.95 12.04 0.85
N ALA A 197 -20.62 12.11 0.86
CA ALA A 197 -19.83 11.77 2.04
C ALA A 197 -19.85 12.95 3.02
N GLN A 198 -19.93 12.66 4.33
CA GLN A 198 -19.77 13.65 5.41
C GLN A 198 -18.29 14.02 5.56
N LEU A 199 -17.73 14.66 4.53
CA LEU A 199 -16.36 15.14 4.50
C LEU A 199 -16.33 16.63 4.15
N PRO A 200 -15.33 17.39 4.63
CA PRO A 200 -15.14 18.78 4.23
C PRO A 200 -14.98 18.92 2.71
N SER A 201 -15.62 19.94 2.12
CA SER A 201 -15.38 20.29 0.72
C SER A 201 -14.04 21.00 0.57
N VAL A 202 -13.34 20.74 -0.53
CA VAL A 202 -11.99 21.27 -0.77
C VAL A 202 -11.94 22.17 -2.00
N GLY A 203 -11.00 23.12 -1.99
CA GLY A 203 -10.65 23.97 -3.13
C GLY A 203 -9.79 23.26 -4.18
N HIS A 204 -9.44 23.96 -5.26
CA HIS A 204 -8.69 23.39 -6.39
C HIS A 204 -7.25 22.99 -6.05
N GLU A 205 -6.61 23.68 -5.10
CA GLU A 205 -5.20 23.43 -4.70
C GLU A 205 -5.07 22.28 -3.70
N GLN A 206 -6.15 21.93 -3.03
CA GLN A 206 -6.22 20.82 -2.07
C GLN A 206 -6.53 19.50 -2.76
N PHE A 207 -6.33 18.37 -2.07
CA PHE A 207 -6.64 17.04 -2.57
C PHE A 207 -7.34 16.12 -1.54
N TYR A 208 -7.92 15.05 -2.06
CA TYR A 208 -8.37 13.90 -1.27
C TYR A 208 -7.47 12.71 -1.62
N SER A 209 -7.13 11.89 -0.65
CA SER A 209 -6.38 10.66 -0.90
C SER A 209 -7.00 9.49 -0.14
N ILE A 210 -7.28 8.40 -0.86
CA ILE A 210 -7.69 7.13 -0.24
C ILE A 210 -6.42 6.45 0.27
N LEU A 211 -6.20 6.48 1.58
CA LEU A 211 -4.99 5.95 2.21
C LEU A 211 -5.02 4.41 2.29
N ALA A 212 -6.17 3.87 2.70
CA ALA A 212 -6.46 2.44 2.70
C ALA A 212 -7.96 2.23 2.60
N ALA A 213 -8.38 1.16 1.92
CA ALA A 213 -9.76 0.77 1.82
C ALA A 213 -9.87 -0.76 1.78
N ASN A 214 -10.86 -1.29 2.49
CA ASN A 214 -11.25 -2.70 2.43
C ASN A 214 -12.78 -2.81 2.28
N ASP A 215 -13.35 -3.98 2.54
CA ASP A 215 -14.80 -4.18 2.44
C ASP A 215 -15.59 -3.54 3.59
N ASP A 216 -14.91 -3.18 4.69
CA ASP A 216 -15.51 -2.65 5.91
C ASP A 216 -15.47 -1.12 5.97
N LEU A 217 -14.35 -0.48 5.61
CA LEU A 217 -14.17 0.96 5.79
C LEU A 217 -13.11 1.54 4.86
N VAL A 218 -13.03 2.87 4.87
CA VAL A 218 -12.03 3.66 4.15
C VAL A 218 -11.35 4.67 5.07
N PHE A 219 -10.02 4.71 5.02
CA PHE A 219 -9.21 5.81 5.51
C PHE A 219 -9.07 6.86 4.42
N MET A 220 -9.64 8.04 4.66
CA MET A 220 -9.61 9.17 3.74
C MET A 220 -8.75 10.29 4.32
N HIS A 221 -7.77 10.74 3.57
CA HIS A 221 -7.06 11.98 3.84
C HIS A 221 -7.77 13.15 3.17
N VAL A 222 -7.95 14.24 3.92
CA VAL A 222 -8.40 15.54 3.41
C VAL A 222 -7.30 16.55 3.69
N ASP A 223 -6.76 17.14 2.63
CA ASP A 223 -5.69 18.13 2.70
C ASP A 223 -6.16 19.44 3.37
N GLU A 224 -5.31 20.07 4.17
CA GLU A 224 -5.65 21.31 4.87
C GLU A 224 -5.56 22.51 3.89
N PRO A 225 -6.41 23.55 4.01
CA PRO A 225 -6.32 24.70 3.12
C PRO A 225 -4.99 25.46 3.25
N GLY A 226 -4.31 25.68 2.12
CA GLY A 226 -3.02 26.35 2.05
C GLY A 226 -1.86 25.38 1.85
N ASP A 227 -0.63 25.89 1.71
CA ASP A 227 0.56 25.04 1.55
C ASP A 227 1.10 24.61 2.92
N THR A 228 0.36 23.74 3.59
CA THR A 228 0.64 23.27 4.97
C THR A 228 1.53 22.03 5.00
N GLY A 229 1.46 21.18 3.97
CA GLY A 229 2.13 19.87 3.93
C GLY A 229 1.52 18.83 4.88
N PHE A 230 0.32 19.08 5.38
CA PHE A 230 -0.43 18.15 6.21
C PHE A 230 -1.94 18.31 6.00
N GLY A 231 -2.69 17.31 6.43
CA GLY A 231 -4.15 17.33 6.43
C GLY A 231 -4.71 16.51 7.58
N THR A 232 -5.93 16.02 7.41
CA THR A 232 -6.66 15.26 8.44
C THR A 232 -7.10 13.91 7.88
N ILE A 233 -6.87 12.83 8.64
CA ILE A 233 -7.41 11.50 8.36
C ILE A 233 -8.81 11.37 8.93
N TYR A 234 -9.71 10.83 8.12
CA TYR A 234 -11.05 10.42 8.49
C TYR A 234 -11.23 8.93 8.25
N THR A 235 -11.96 8.25 9.14
CA THR A 235 -12.35 6.85 9.01
C THR A 235 -13.85 6.76 8.73
N SER A 236 -14.22 5.98 7.72
CA SER A 236 -15.63 5.84 7.32
C SER A 236 -16.37 4.80 8.15
N ASP A 237 -17.70 4.91 8.16
CA ASP A 237 -18.60 3.79 8.42
C ASP A 237 -18.57 2.76 7.28
N ASP A 238 -19.34 1.69 7.42
CA ASP A 238 -19.43 0.61 6.43
C ASP A 238 -20.07 1.04 5.11
N ARG A 239 -20.81 2.14 5.12
CA ARG A 239 -21.44 2.73 3.94
C ARG A 239 -20.49 3.67 3.17
N GLY A 240 -19.38 4.09 3.78
CA GLY A 240 -18.48 5.09 3.20
C GLY A 240 -19.08 6.50 3.19
N ILE A 241 -20.05 6.76 4.07
CA ILE A 241 -20.88 7.98 4.08
C ILE A 241 -20.57 8.83 5.30
N VAL A 242 -20.65 8.22 6.50
CA VAL A 242 -20.39 8.89 7.77
C VAL A 242 -18.92 8.75 8.06
N TYR A 243 -18.27 9.84 8.45
CA TYR A 243 -16.84 9.86 8.68
C TYR A 243 -16.53 10.42 10.08
N SER A 244 -15.75 9.67 10.85
CA SER A 244 -15.16 10.16 12.09
C SER A 244 -13.80 10.77 11.78
N LYS A 245 -13.52 11.92 12.38
CA LYS A 245 -12.15 12.46 12.39
C LYS A 245 -11.27 11.52 13.22
N SER A 246 -10.18 11.04 12.63
CA SER A 246 -9.30 10.03 13.22
C SER A 246 -7.95 10.59 13.64
N LEU A 247 -7.30 11.38 12.77
CA LEU A 247 -5.98 11.94 13.06
C LEU A 247 -5.80 13.32 12.42
N GLU A 248 -5.50 14.33 13.23
CA GLU A 248 -5.18 15.68 12.75
C GLU A 248 -3.70 15.82 12.41
N ARG A 249 -3.37 16.83 11.59
CA ARG A 249 -2.00 17.19 11.20
C ARG A 249 -1.19 16.02 10.63
N HIS A 250 -1.87 15.11 9.95
CA HIS A 250 -1.27 13.98 9.25
C HIS A 250 -0.38 14.46 8.11
N LEU A 251 0.89 14.05 8.12
CA LEU A 251 1.89 14.45 7.14
C LEU A 251 1.53 13.88 5.76
N TYR A 252 1.31 14.78 4.80
CA TYR A 252 1.10 14.44 3.39
C TYR A 252 1.57 15.63 2.55
N THR A 253 2.66 15.47 1.80
CA THR A 253 3.26 16.61 1.09
C THR A 253 2.54 16.92 -0.23
N THR A 254 2.31 18.21 -0.48
CA THR A 254 1.80 18.71 -1.77
C THR A 254 2.74 18.37 -2.92
N THR A 255 4.05 18.57 -2.70
CA THR A 255 5.09 18.25 -3.68
C THR A 255 5.54 16.80 -3.49
N GLY A 256 5.41 15.99 -4.54
CA GLY A 256 5.79 14.57 -4.53
C GLY A 256 4.67 13.63 -4.06
N GLY A 257 3.70 14.12 -3.27
CA GLY A 257 2.58 13.31 -2.80
C GLY A 257 3.01 12.24 -1.78
N GLU A 258 4.01 12.55 -0.96
CA GLU A 258 4.63 11.59 -0.03
C GLU A 258 3.87 11.55 1.29
N THR A 259 3.62 10.34 1.78
CA THR A 259 3.02 10.10 3.09
C THR A 259 3.63 8.84 3.72
N ASP A 260 3.73 8.85 5.04
CA ASP A 260 4.26 7.74 5.83
C ASP A 260 3.16 6.75 6.28
N PHE A 261 1.92 6.96 5.84
CA PHE A 261 0.79 6.09 6.17
C PHE A 261 1.04 4.65 5.72
N THR A 262 1.16 3.75 6.68
CA THR A 262 1.57 2.36 6.50
C THR A 262 0.58 1.43 7.20
N ASN A 263 -0.02 0.51 6.43
CA ASN A 263 -0.78 -0.60 6.99
C ASN A 263 0.19 -1.68 7.50
N VAL A 264 0.11 -2.02 8.78
CA VAL A 264 0.89 -3.11 9.36
C VAL A 264 0.17 -4.42 9.07
N THR A 265 0.48 -5.03 7.93
CA THR A 265 -0.27 -6.16 7.38
C THR A 265 -0.14 -7.46 8.18
N SER A 266 0.87 -7.54 9.05
CA SER A 266 1.15 -8.71 9.89
C SER A 266 0.24 -8.85 11.10
N LEU A 267 -0.59 -7.85 11.42
CA LEU A 267 -1.58 -7.93 12.49
C LEU A 267 -2.78 -7.01 12.24
N ARG A 268 -3.99 -7.48 12.58
CA ARG A 268 -5.23 -6.80 12.22
C ARG A 268 -5.40 -5.48 12.96
N GLY A 269 -5.84 -4.44 12.24
CA GLY A 269 -6.26 -3.17 12.82
C GLY A 269 -5.13 -2.19 13.12
N ILE A 270 -3.90 -2.53 12.75
CA ILE A 270 -2.73 -1.73 13.06
C ILE A 270 -2.30 -0.88 11.87
N TYR A 271 -2.13 0.42 12.11
CA TYR A 271 -1.59 1.37 11.13
C TYR A 271 -0.58 2.29 11.80
N ILE A 272 0.48 2.65 11.08
CA ILE A 272 1.50 3.60 11.52
C ILE A 272 1.50 4.77 10.54
N THR A 273 1.66 5.99 11.03
CA THR A 273 1.88 7.16 10.16
C THR A 273 2.66 8.25 10.88
N SER A 274 2.93 9.34 10.15
CA SER A 274 3.62 10.52 10.65
C SER A 274 2.67 11.71 10.79
N VAL A 275 2.84 12.49 11.86
CA VAL A 275 2.13 13.75 12.12
C VAL A 275 3.13 14.91 12.21
N LEU A 276 2.72 16.08 11.74
CA LEU A 276 3.49 17.31 11.89
C LEU A 276 3.08 18.01 13.18
N SER A 277 3.96 18.11 14.16
CA SER A 277 3.73 18.82 15.43
C SER A 277 3.68 20.33 15.23
N GLU A 278 3.20 21.07 16.22
CA GLU A 278 3.15 22.55 16.19
C GLU A 278 4.54 23.20 16.16
N ASP A 279 5.58 22.50 16.64
CA ASP A 279 6.98 22.94 16.52
C ASP A 279 7.62 22.52 15.18
N ASN A 280 6.81 22.08 14.21
CA ASN A 280 7.22 21.55 12.91
C ASN A 280 8.09 20.28 12.99
N SER A 281 8.17 19.63 14.15
CA SER A 281 8.79 18.32 14.26
C SER A 281 7.86 17.22 13.75
N ILE A 282 8.42 16.16 13.19
CA ILE A 282 7.63 15.04 12.67
C ILE A 282 7.67 13.92 13.70
N GLN A 283 6.49 13.47 14.13
CA GLN A 283 6.32 12.40 15.10
C GLN A 283 5.60 11.22 14.47
N SER A 284 5.92 10.01 14.92
CA SER A 284 5.28 8.79 14.42
C SER A 284 4.25 8.35 15.44
N VAL A 285 3.08 7.99 14.95
CA VAL A 285 1.95 7.51 15.74
C VAL A 285 1.47 6.18 15.20
N ILE A 286 0.94 5.35 16.08
CA ILE A 286 0.39 4.03 15.78
C ILE A 286 -1.02 3.94 16.34
N THR A 287 -1.92 3.33 15.57
CA THR A 287 -3.25 2.92 16.02
C THR A 287 -3.32 1.41 16.03
N PHE A 288 -4.07 0.84 16.98
CA PHE A 288 -4.27 -0.61 17.11
C PHE A 288 -5.72 -1.03 16.85
N ASP A 289 -6.62 -0.07 16.64
CA ASP A 289 -8.07 -0.24 16.59
C ASP A 289 -8.67 0.40 15.32
N ARG A 290 -7.93 0.36 14.20
CA ARG A 290 -8.31 0.96 12.91
C ARG A 290 -8.56 2.47 12.99
N GLY A 291 -7.71 3.20 13.70
CA GLY A 291 -7.74 4.66 13.76
C GLY A 291 -8.78 5.22 14.71
N GLY A 292 -9.23 4.43 15.69
CA GLY A 292 -10.04 4.95 16.80
C GLY A 292 -9.19 5.80 17.72
N GLU A 293 -8.06 5.25 18.16
CA GLU A 293 -7.04 5.97 18.95
C GLU A 293 -5.66 5.86 18.30
N TRP A 294 -4.91 6.96 18.34
CA TRP A 294 -3.52 7.04 17.90
C TRP A 294 -2.62 7.40 19.06
N VAL A 295 -1.57 6.60 19.27
CA VAL A 295 -0.61 6.78 20.35
C VAL A 295 0.83 6.81 19.82
N PRO A 296 1.78 7.47 20.52
CA PRO A 296 3.20 7.37 20.18
C PRO A 296 3.72 5.93 20.30
N LEU A 297 4.63 5.52 19.42
CA LEU A 297 5.23 4.19 19.49
C LEU A 297 6.14 4.07 20.72
N ARG A 298 6.00 2.97 21.46
CA ARG A 298 6.78 2.72 22.68
C ARG A 298 8.27 2.54 22.33
N LYS A 299 9.13 3.30 23.02
CA LYS A 299 10.59 3.12 22.87
C LYS A 299 11.03 1.72 23.35
N PRO A 300 12.06 1.12 22.73
CA PRO A 300 12.69 -0.08 23.26
C PRO A 300 13.24 0.12 24.69
N LYS A 301 13.24 -0.95 25.49
CA LYS A 301 13.66 -0.89 26.91
C LYS A 301 15.14 -0.46 27.08
N ASN A 302 16.02 -0.94 26.19
CA ASN A 302 17.46 -0.77 26.30
C ASN A 302 18.03 0.34 25.41
N THR A 303 17.21 1.34 25.04
CA THR A 303 17.65 2.48 24.23
C THR A 303 17.56 3.79 25.00
N THR A 304 18.56 4.65 24.76
CA THR A 304 18.61 6.02 25.24
C THR A 304 17.94 6.95 24.23
N CYS A 305 17.23 7.96 24.72
CA CYS A 305 16.71 9.02 23.87
C CYS A 305 17.85 9.81 23.22
N ASP A 306 17.69 10.15 21.94
CA ASP A 306 18.61 11.02 21.21
C ASP A 306 18.43 12.51 21.60
N SER A 307 19.16 13.39 20.91
CA SER A 307 19.14 14.83 21.16
C SER A 307 17.83 15.54 20.77
N THR A 308 16.91 14.87 20.09
CA THR A 308 15.60 15.45 19.75
C THR A 308 14.64 15.44 20.94
N ALA A 309 14.88 14.59 21.94
CA ALA A 309 14.06 14.51 23.14
C ALA A 309 14.34 15.66 24.12
N ARG A 310 13.29 16.20 24.75
CA ARG A 310 13.40 17.25 25.76
C ARG A 310 14.02 16.75 27.07
N SER A 311 13.82 15.47 27.39
CA SER A 311 14.40 14.79 28.54
C SER A 311 14.96 13.43 28.11
N LYS A 312 15.90 12.90 28.90
CA LYS A 312 16.50 11.57 28.62
C LYS A 312 15.56 10.39 28.89
N GLU A 313 14.39 10.66 29.48
CA GLU A 313 13.46 9.65 29.95
C GLU A 313 12.14 9.65 29.17
N GLU A 314 11.76 10.78 28.55
CA GLU A 314 10.52 10.95 27.78
C GLU A 314 10.84 10.99 26.28
N CYS A 315 10.78 9.84 25.64
CA CYS A 315 10.90 9.71 24.19
C CYS A 315 10.13 8.50 23.65
N SER A 316 9.87 8.53 22.35
CA SER A 316 9.17 7.48 21.59
C SER A 316 10.08 6.92 20.50
N LEU A 317 9.67 5.79 19.93
CA LEU A 317 10.23 5.32 18.67
C LEU A 317 9.57 6.09 17.52
N HIS A 318 10.39 6.55 16.58
CA HIS A 318 9.95 7.22 15.35
C HIS A 318 10.40 6.41 14.14
N ILE A 319 9.53 6.28 13.15
CA ILE A 319 9.71 5.39 12.00
C ILE A 319 10.02 6.20 10.76
N HIS A 320 11.06 5.79 10.04
CA HIS A 320 11.36 6.32 8.72
C HIS A 320 10.58 5.55 7.65
N ALA A 321 9.78 6.26 6.85
CA ALA A 321 9.07 5.73 5.70
C ALA A 321 9.26 6.61 4.45
N SER A 322 8.26 6.70 3.58
CA SER A 322 8.33 7.34 2.25
C SER A 322 8.83 8.79 2.31
N TYR A 323 8.36 9.59 3.27
CA TYR A 323 8.78 10.97 3.43
C TYR A 323 10.27 11.05 3.72
N SER A 324 10.79 10.27 4.67
CA SER A 324 12.22 10.25 5.00
C SER A 324 13.09 9.84 3.80
N ILE A 325 12.64 8.88 3.00
CA ILE A 325 13.31 8.43 1.77
C ILE A 325 13.31 9.57 0.73
N SER A 326 12.18 10.27 0.54
CA SER A 326 12.06 11.40 -0.38
C SER A 326 13.00 12.55 -0.03
N GLN A 327 13.25 12.77 1.27
CA GLN A 327 14.21 13.75 1.79
C GLN A 327 15.67 13.30 1.66
N LYS A 328 15.93 12.14 1.05
CA LYS A 328 17.28 11.57 0.83
C LYS A 328 18.03 11.31 2.14
N LEU A 329 17.31 11.00 3.22
CA LEU A 329 17.93 10.46 4.41
C LEU A 329 18.52 9.08 4.12
N ASN A 330 19.42 8.61 4.99
CA ASN A 330 20.12 7.33 4.82
C ASN A 330 19.21 6.13 5.16
N VAL A 331 18.06 6.05 4.48
CA VAL A 331 16.99 5.08 4.70
C VAL A 331 16.82 4.25 3.41
N PRO A 332 17.36 3.03 3.36
CA PRO A 332 17.32 2.22 2.15
C PRO A 332 15.96 1.57 1.84
N MET A 333 15.12 1.38 2.87
CA MET A 333 13.85 0.68 2.76
C MET A 333 12.81 1.26 3.74
N ALA A 334 11.55 1.31 3.28
CA ALA A 334 10.39 1.62 4.11
C ALA A 334 10.04 0.44 5.05
N PRO A 335 9.10 0.61 6.00
CA PRO A 335 8.68 -0.48 6.88
C PRO A 335 8.18 -1.70 6.10
N LEU A 336 8.54 -2.89 6.58
CA LEU A 336 8.14 -4.18 6.00
C LEU A 336 7.31 -4.97 7.01
N SER A 337 6.17 -5.48 6.55
CA SER A 337 5.33 -6.44 7.25
C SER A 337 4.69 -7.36 6.22
N GLU A 338 4.44 -8.61 6.59
CA GLU A 338 3.85 -9.61 5.71
C GLU A 338 2.73 -10.34 6.45
N PRO A 339 1.56 -10.57 5.83
CA PRO A 339 0.38 -11.12 6.52
C PRO A 339 0.56 -12.57 6.99
N ASN A 340 1.47 -13.33 6.37
CA ASN A 340 1.84 -14.69 6.81
C ASN A 340 2.89 -14.71 7.93
N ALA A 341 3.59 -13.59 8.18
CA ALA A 341 4.58 -13.44 9.24
C ALA A 341 3.97 -12.69 10.44
N VAL A 342 3.04 -13.36 11.13
CA VAL A 342 2.15 -12.77 12.15
C VAL A 342 2.93 -11.98 13.22
N GLY A 343 2.56 -10.70 13.39
CA GLY A 343 3.14 -9.79 14.38
C GLY A 343 4.49 -9.17 13.99
N ILE A 344 5.14 -9.63 12.92
CA ILE A 344 6.47 -9.12 12.55
C ILE A 344 6.35 -7.79 11.81
N VAL A 345 7.07 -6.78 12.29
CA VAL A 345 7.22 -5.46 11.65
C VAL A 345 8.69 -5.06 11.72
N ILE A 346 9.30 -4.74 10.58
CA ILE A 346 10.71 -4.32 10.50
C ILE A 346 10.77 -2.93 9.90
N ALA A 347 11.47 -2.00 10.55
CA ALA A 347 11.57 -0.63 10.07
C ALA A 347 12.86 0.07 10.51
N HIS A 348 13.31 1.01 9.70
CA HIS A 348 14.32 2.00 10.12
C HIS A 348 13.68 3.00 11.08
N GLY A 349 14.38 3.38 12.13
CA GLY A 349 13.85 4.34 13.10
C GLY A 349 14.89 5.10 13.92
N SER A 350 14.38 6.05 14.71
CA SER A 350 15.12 6.83 15.69
C SER A 350 14.37 6.87 17.02
N VAL A 351 15.07 6.91 18.15
CA VAL A 351 14.45 6.97 19.48
C VAL A 351 14.67 8.35 20.06
N GLY A 352 13.62 9.15 20.17
CA GLY A 352 13.73 10.59 20.41
C GLY A 352 12.38 11.29 20.64
N GLY A 353 12.37 12.61 20.56
CA GLY A 353 11.15 13.42 20.57
C GLY A 353 10.52 13.60 19.17
N ALA A 354 11.26 13.27 18.10
CA ALA A 354 10.83 13.34 16.72
C ALA A 354 11.67 12.42 15.81
N ILE A 355 11.30 12.33 14.52
CA ILE A 355 12.14 11.72 13.48
C ILE A 355 13.48 12.46 13.39
N SER A 356 14.58 11.72 13.54
CA SER A 356 15.95 12.27 13.49
C SER A 356 16.52 12.27 12.08
N VAL A 357 17.40 13.21 11.76
CA VAL A 357 18.16 13.21 10.49
C VAL A 357 19.43 12.36 10.55
N MET A 358 19.76 11.80 11.72
CA MET A 358 20.91 10.92 11.89
C MET A 358 20.70 9.60 11.14
N SER A 359 21.80 8.89 10.87
CA SER A 359 21.70 7.55 10.25
C SER A 359 20.90 6.63 11.18
N PRO A 360 19.84 5.98 10.69
CA PRO A 360 18.96 5.18 11.53
C PRO A 360 19.55 3.80 11.83
N ASP A 361 19.10 3.23 12.94
CA ASP A 361 19.19 1.79 13.23
C ASP A 361 17.94 1.08 12.70
N VAL A 362 17.98 -0.26 12.61
CA VAL A 362 16.80 -1.06 12.27
C VAL A 362 16.15 -1.60 13.54
N TYR A 363 14.83 -1.47 13.62
CA TYR A 363 14.00 -1.94 14.71
C TYR A 363 13.03 -3.02 14.22
N ILE A 364 12.72 -3.94 15.12
CA ILE A 364 11.76 -5.02 14.89
C ILE A 364 10.74 -5.07 16.01
N SER A 365 9.49 -5.33 15.65
CA SER A 365 8.43 -5.75 16.55
C SER A 365 7.98 -7.15 16.14
N ASP A 366 7.69 -8.01 17.13
CA ASP A 366 7.13 -9.34 16.95
C ASP A 366 5.67 -9.42 17.43
N ASP A 367 5.07 -8.32 17.86
CA ASP A 367 3.71 -8.25 18.40
C ASP A 367 2.83 -7.22 17.67
N GLY A 368 3.22 -6.81 16.47
CA GLY A 368 2.48 -5.88 15.63
C GLY A 368 2.74 -4.40 15.94
N GLY A 369 3.72 -4.08 16.79
CA GLY A 369 4.15 -2.71 17.08
C GLY A 369 3.84 -2.23 18.50
N TYR A 370 3.36 -3.09 19.39
CA TYR A 370 3.19 -2.79 20.82
C TYR A 370 4.52 -2.69 21.54
N THR A 371 5.45 -3.58 21.22
CA THR A 371 6.83 -3.56 21.72
C THR A 371 7.83 -3.64 20.59
N TRP A 372 8.97 -2.99 20.79
CA TRP A 372 10.03 -2.87 19.80
C TRP A 372 11.37 -3.22 20.43
N ALA A 373 12.23 -3.82 19.61
CA ALA A 373 13.63 -4.06 19.91
C ALA A 373 14.50 -3.51 18.77
N ARG A 374 15.72 -3.07 19.10
CA ARG A 374 16.71 -2.78 18.07
C ARG A 374 17.19 -4.10 17.47
N MET A 375 16.99 -4.25 16.18
CA MET A 375 17.30 -5.45 15.40
C MET A 375 18.76 -5.45 14.93
N LEU A 376 19.19 -4.35 14.31
CA LEU A 376 20.53 -4.16 13.74
C LEU A 376 20.99 -2.71 13.94
N GLU A 377 22.29 -2.52 14.13
CA GLU A 377 22.91 -1.18 14.18
C GLU A 377 23.20 -0.68 12.76
N GLY A 378 22.80 0.55 12.46
CA GLY A 378 22.91 1.15 11.13
C GLY A 378 21.87 0.64 10.12
N PRO A 379 21.80 1.29 8.94
CA PRO A 379 20.78 1.00 7.94
C PRO A 379 21.06 -0.32 7.21
N HIS A 380 20.00 -1.09 6.95
CA HIS A 380 20.09 -2.38 6.27
C HIS A 380 18.92 -2.55 5.28
N HIS A 381 19.17 -3.28 4.21
CA HIS A 381 18.10 -3.88 3.42
C HIS A 381 17.67 -5.19 4.09
N TYR A 382 16.38 -5.45 4.19
CA TYR A 382 15.83 -6.63 4.86
C TYR A 382 14.75 -7.32 4.02
N ALA A 383 14.59 -8.62 4.21
CA ALA A 383 13.48 -9.39 3.64
C ALA A 383 13.02 -10.48 4.63
N ILE A 384 11.71 -10.75 4.61
CA ILE A 384 11.10 -11.85 5.36
C ILE A 384 10.92 -13.02 4.39
N LEU A 385 11.33 -14.20 4.83
CA LEU A 385 11.25 -15.47 4.10
C LEU A 385 10.52 -16.50 4.96
N ASP A 386 10.01 -17.55 4.32
CA ASP A 386 9.30 -18.67 4.97
C ASP A 386 8.28 -18.25 6.05
N SER A 387 7.45 -17.24 5.73
CA SER A 387 6.39 -16.73 6.61
C SER A 387 6.90 -16.29 7.99
N GLY A 388 8.11 -15.73 8.07
CA GLY A 388 8.75 -15.31 9.33
C GLY A 388 9.72 -16.32 9.93
N GLY A 389 9.83 -17.53 9.37
CA GLY A 389 10.82 -18.53 9.79
C GLY A 389 12.27 -18.11 9.53
N LEU A 390 12.48 -17.17 8.60
CA LEU A 390 13.79 -16.64 8.27
C LEU A 390 13.71 -15.14 7.95
N ILE A 391 14.58 -14.35 8.55
CA ILE A 391 14.79 -12.94 8.21
C ILE A 391 16.21 -12.80 7.69
N VAL A 392 16.37 -12.10 6.57
CA VAL A 392 17.68 -11.80 5.99
C VAL A 392 17.92 -10.29 5.97
N ALA A 393 19.18 -9.90 6.13
CA ALA A 393 19.59 -8.50 6.10
C ALA A 393 20.93 -8.29 5.38
N ILE A 394 21.07 -7.13 4.74
CA ILE A 394 22.29 -6.68 4.08
C ILE A 394 22.57 -5.23 4.48
N GLU A 395 23.79 -4.98 4.96
CA GLU A 395 24.23 -3.64 5.35
C GLU A 395 24.14 -2.65 4.19
N HIS A 396 23.56 -1.48 4.45
CA HIS A 396 23.52 -0.38 3.50
C HIS A 396 24.77 0.49 3.65
N THR A 397 25.71 0.36 2.71
CA THR A 397 26.98 1.07 2.72
C THR A 397 27.41 1.48 1.32
N SER A 398 28.25 2.52 1.25
CA SER A 398 28.91 2.96 0.01
C SER A 398 30.06 2.04 -0.41
N GLN A 399 30.51 1.17 0.49
CA GLN A 399 31.60 0.22 0.24
C GLN A 399 31.08 -1.08 -0.37
N PRO A 400 31.89 -1.78 -1.18
CA PRO A 400 31.54 -3.11 -1.65
C PRO A 400 31.36 -4.10 -0.49
N ILE A 401 30.33 -4.94 -0.58
CA ILE A 401 30.01 -5.96 0.42
C ILE A 401 30.06 -7.37 -0.15
N ASN A 402 30.24 -8.35 0.72
CA ASN A 402 30.20 -9.77 0.37
C ASN A 402 29.56 -10.65 1.45
N VAL A 403 28.92 -10.05 2.44
CA VAL A 403 28.31 -10.74 3.58
C VAL A 403 26.80 -10.47 3.58
N ILE A 404 26.03 -11.53 3.80
CA ILE A 404 24.61 -11.46 4.14
C ILE A 404 24.44 -11.88 5.59
N GLN A 405 23.51 -11.24 6.30
CA GLN A 405 23.14 -11.62 7.65
C GLN A 405 21.79 -12.33 7.63
N PHE A 406 21.58 -13.31 8.50
CA PHE A 406 20.31 -14.01 8.63
C PHE A 406 19.97 -14.36 10.08
N SER A 407 18.68 -14.47 10.38
CA SER A 407 18.11 -14.83 11.68
C SER A 407 16.97 -15.83 11.49
N THR A 408 16.89 -16.83 12.38
CA THR A 408 15.85 -17.88 12.39
C THR A 408 14.94 -17.80 13.62
N ASP A 409 15.08 -16.73 14.40
CA ASP A 409 14.41 -16.53 15.68
C ASP A 409 13.75 -15.14 15.77
N GLU A 410 13.17 -14.71 14.64
CA GLU A 410 12.48 -13.42 14.49
C GLU A 410 13.39 -12.21 14.82
N GLY A 411 14.65 -12.24 14.39
CA GLY A 411 15.58 -11.10 14.46
C GLY A 411 16.30 -10.93 15.80
N GLN A 412 16.24 -11.91 16.71
CA GLN A 412 16.90 -11.84 18.02
C GLN A 412 18.37 -12.20 17.95
N CYS A 413 18.74 -13.23 17.21
CA CYS A 413 20.12 -13.64 16.97
C CYS A 413 20.44 -13.62 15.47
N TRP A 414 21.65 -13.17 15.15
CA TRP A 414 22.10 -12.96 13.78
C TRP A 414 23.37 -13.74 13.49
N TYR A 415 23.40 -14.33 12.29
CA TYR A 415 24.55 -15.05 11.74
C TYR A 415 25.01 -14.37 10.46
N GLN A 416 26.31 -14.36 10.22
CA GLN A 416 26.91 -13.76 9.03
C GLN A 416 27.40 -14.84 8.07
N TYR A 417 27.06 -14.71 6.80
CA TYR A 417 27.49 -15.63 5.74
C TYR A 417 28.18 -14.87 4.59
N PRO A 418 29.46 -15.16 4.30
CA PRO A 418 30.15 -14.57 3.15
C PRO A 418 29.69 -15.25 1.85
N PHE A 419 28.77 -14.61 1.11
CA PHE A 419 28.19 -15.16 -0.11
C PHE A 419 29.12 -15.08 -1.34
N SER A 420 30.19 -14.28 -1.26
CA SER A 420 31.16 -14.13 -2.34
C SER A 420 32.58 -13.89 -1.83
N ARG A 421 33.58 -14.33 -2.60
CA ARG A 421 34.99 -13.96 -2.38
C ARG A 421 35.32 -12.57 -2.89
N GLU A 422 34.63 -12.13 -3.95
CA GLU A 422 34.77 -10.79 -4.53
C GLU A 422 33.58 -9.93 -4.08
N PRO A 423 33.83 -8.84 -3.33
CA PRO A 423 32.78 -7.90 -2.95
C PRO A 423 32.10 -7.22 -4.14
N ILE A 424 30.84 -6.84 -3.95
CA ILE A 424 30.02 -6.14 -4.95
C ILE A 424 29.50 -4.83 -4.38
N PHE A 425 29.30 -3.84 -5.26
CA PHE A 425 28.48 -2.69 -4.89
C PHE A 425 27.02 -3.13 -4.90
N PHE A 426 26.45 -3.25 -3.71
CA PHE A 426 25.07 -3.69 -3.51
C PHE A 426 24.07 -2.68 -4.09
N THR A 427 22.96 -3.19 -4.59
CA THR A 427 21.89 -2.36 -5.18
C THR A 427 20.49 -2.74 -4.70
N GLY A 428 20.24 -4.03 -4.41
CA GLY A 428 18.92 -4.46 -3.97
C GLY A 428 18.84 -5.95 -3.63
N LEU A 429 17.81 -6.30 -2.88
CA LEU A 429 17.38 -7.66 -2.61
C LEU A 429 16.16 -7.99 -3.49
N ALA A 430 16.09 -9.21 -4.00
CA ALA A 430 14.89 -9.73 -4.65
C ALA A 430 14.51 -11.07 -4.02
N SER A 431 13.23 -11.23 -3.71
CA SER A 431 12.64 -12.48 -3.22
C SER A 431 11.27 -12.68 -3.87
N GLU A 432 10.73 -13.90 -3.80
CA GLU A 432 9.38 -14.19 -4.30
C GLU A 432 8.34 -13.41 -3.46
N PRO A 433 7.45 -12.62 -4.10
CA PRO A 433 6.38 -11.93 -3.38
C PRO A 433 5.54 -12.87 -2.52
N GLY A 434 5.08 -12.37 -1.37
CA GLY A 434 4.31 -13.14 -0.38
C GLY A 434 5.16 -13.89 0.65
N ALA A 435 6.48 -13.69 0.66
CA ALA A 435 7.39 -14.12 1.73
C ALA A 435 7.32 -15.63 2.08
N ARG A 436 7.01 -16.50 1.11
CA ARG A 436 6.91 -17.98 1.30
C ARG A 436 8.14 -18.74 0.83
N SER A 437 8.97 -18.14 -0.01
CA SER A 437 10.19 -18.76 -0.52
C SER A 437 11.30 -18.77 0.53
N MET A 438 12.23 -19.71 0.39
CA MET A 438 13.53 -19.72 1.07
C MET A 438 14.67 -19.18 0.18
N ASN A 439 14.34 -18.67 -1.00
CA ASN A 439 15.32 -18.10 -1.94
C ASN A 439 15.36 -16.58 -1.84
N VAL A 440 16.57 -16.03 -1.80
CA VAL A 440 16.82 -14.59 -1.92
C VAL A 440 17.97 -14.31 -2.87
N SER A 441 17.79 -13.34 -3.76
CA SER A 441 18.78 -12.88 -4.71
C SER A 441 19.37 -11.54 -4.28
N VAL A 442 20.70 -11.51 -4.12
CA VAL A 442 21.49 -10.31 -3.81
C VAL A 442 22.01 -9.71 -5.10
N TRP A 443 21.52 -8.50 -5.45
CA TRP A 443 21.89 -7.81 -6.69
C TRP A 443 22.92 -6.72 -6.45
N GLY A 444 23.88 -6.62 -7.36
CA GLY A 444 24.87 -5.55 -7.39
C GLY A 444 25.69 -5.54 -8.67
N PHE A 445 26.76 -4.76 -8.66
CA PHE A 445 27.70 -4.73 -9.77
C PHE A 445 29.15 -4.80 -9.31
N ARG A 446 30.00 -5.31 -10.19
CA ARG A 446 31.46 -5.29 -10.06
C ARG A 446 32.07 -4.32 -11.06
N GLY A 447 33.32 -3.90 -10.81
CA GLY A 447 34.10 -3.06 -11.70
C GLY A 447 33.90 -1.56 -11.48
N THR A 448 34.66 -0.76 -12.24
CA THR A 448 34.57 0.71 -12.19
C THR A 448 33.39 1.23 -13.01
N PHE A 449 33.11 2.54 -12.93
CA PHE A 449 32.00 3.19 -13.64
C PHE A 449 31.92 2.82 -15.14
N LEU A 450 33.06 2.69 -15.82
CA LEU A 450 33.14 2.38 -17.26
C LEU A 450 33.04 0.89 -17.60
N SER A 451 33.14 -0.01 -16.62
CA SER A 451 33.15 -1.47 -16.82
C SER A 451 32.21 -2.21 -15.86
N ARG A 452 31.10 -1.56 -15.48
CA ARG A 452 30.09 -2.13 -14.58
C ARG A 452 29.51 -3.42 -15.15
N LYS A 453 29.70 -4.52 -14.44
CA LYS A 453 29.07 -5.81 -14.73
C LYS A 453 28.09 -6.14 -13.62
N TRP A 454 26.81 -6.25 -13.97
CA TRP A 454 25.76 -6.70 -13.07
C TRP A 454 25.97 -8.16 -12.69
N VAL A 455 25.72 -8.47 -11.41
CA VAL A 455 25.82 -9.81 -10.84
C VAL A 455 24.68 -9.99 -9.83
N SER A 456 24.13 -11.20 -9.80
CA SER A 456 23.16 -11.63 -8.80
C SER A 456 23.68 -12.89 -8.12
N TYR A 457 23.60 -12.94 -6.80
CA TYR A 457 23.86 -14.16 -6.02
C TYR A 457 22.56 -14.60 -5.36
N THR A 458 22.04 -15.75 -5.79
CA THR A 458 20.84 -16.34 -5.20
C THR A 458 21.23 -17.39 -4.18
N ILE A 459 20.76 -17.21 -2.96
CA ILE A 459 21.00 -18.09 -1.82
C ILE A 459 19.70 -18.83 -1.52
N ASP A 460 19.80 -20.15 -1.42
CA ASP A 460 18.71 -21.04 -1.03
C ASP A 460 18.97 -21.56 0.39
N PHE A 461 18.06 -21.26 1.31
CA PHE A 461 18.17 -21.63 2.71
C PHE A 461 17.56 -23.01 3.03
N SER A 462 17.14 -23.79 2.02
CA SER A 462 16.53 -25.12 2.21
C SER A 462 17.39 -26.10 3.01
N GLU A 463 18.71 -26.04 2.84
CA GLU A 463 19.66 -26.90 3.58
C GLU A 463 19.86 -26.44 5.03
N LEU A 464 19.66 -25.14 5.31
CA LEU A 464 19.73 -24.60 6.68
C LEU A 464 18.51 -25.05 7.48
N LEU A 465 17.31 -24.93 6.90
CA LEU A 465 16.04 -25.32 7.51
C LEU A 465 15.54 -26.64 6.90
N SER A 466 16.35 -27.70 7.02
CA SER A 466 16.05 -29.00 6.42
C SER A 466 14.87 -29.75 7.07
N ARG A 467 14.54 -29.41 8.33
CA ARG A 467 13.42 -30.01 9.06
C ARG A 467 12.15 -29.20 8.86
N THR A 468 11.04 -29.87 8.51
CA THR A 468 9.70 -29.27 8.48
C THR A 468 9.17 -29.02 9.90
N CYS A 469 8.43 -27.93 10.09
CA CYS A 469 7.82 -27.62 11.37
C CYS A 469 6.70 -28.60 11.72
N GLU A 470 6.64 -29.02 12.99
CA GLU A 470 5.61 -29.89 13.56
C GLU A 470 4.80 -29.14 14.62
N ASP A 471 3.71 -29.73 15.12
CA ASP A 471 2.84 -29.10 16.14
C ASP A 471 3.58 -28.60 17.39
N LYS A 472 4.63 -29.32 17.81
CA LYS A 472 5.46 -28.94 18.96
C LYS A 472 6.23 -27.63 18.76
N ASP A 473 6.50 -27.26 17.51
CA ASP A 473 7.26 -26.07 17.15
C ASP A 473 6.43 -24.80 17.22
N TYR A 474 5.12 -24.92 17.38
CA TYR A 474 4.24 -23.77 17.50
C TYR A 474 3.83 -23.53 18.96
N THR A 475 3.45 -22.29 19.22
CA THR A 475 2.85 -21.84 20.48
C THR A 475 1.58 -21.07 20.20
N ILE A 476 0.66 -21.11 21.15
CA ILE A 476 -0.53 -20.26 21.12
C ILE A 476 -0.12 -18.86 21.57
N TRP A 477 -0.54 -17.85 20.84
CA TRP A 477 -0.29 -16.44 21.13
C TRP A 477 -1.58 -15.64 20.94
N LEU A 478 -2.00 -14.91 21.97
CA LEU A 478 -3.14 -14.01 21.92
C LEU A 478 -2.69 -12.66 21.37
N ALA A 479 -3.25 -12.25 20.24
CA ALA A 479 -2.99 -10.92 19.67
C ALA A 479 -3.55 -9.80 20.55
N HIS A 480 -2.93 -8.62 20.49
CA HIS A 480 -3.34 -7.42 21.23
C HIS A 480 -3.43 -7.59 22.76
N SER A 481 -2.75 -8.60 23.31
CA SER A 481 -2.72 -8.83 24.76
C SER A 481 -1.89 -7.75 25.45
N SER A 482 -2.51 -7.05 26.39
CA SER A 482 -1.91 -6.01 27.22
C SER A 482 -2.03 -6.32 28.71
N ASN A 483 -3.10 -7.00 29.12
CA ASN A 483 -3.34 -7.40 30.50
C ASN A 483 -4.03 -8.79 30.56
N PRO A 484 -3.27 -9.88 30.68
CA PRO A 484 -3.82 -11.25 30.68
C PRO A 484 -4.84 -11.56 31.80
N SER A 485 -4.94 -10.71 32.82
CA SER A 485 -5.92 -10.87 33.91
C SER A 485 -7.30 -10.32 33.55
N ASP A 486 -7.40 -9.50 32.50
CA ASP A 486 -8.64 -8.87 32.07
C ASP A 486 -9.44 -9.78 31.11
N PRO A 487 -10.73 -10.09 31.39
CA PRO A 487 -11.60 -10.77 30.45
C PRO A 487 -11.74 -10.08 29.09
N SER A 488 -11.53 -8.76 28.97
CA SER A 488 -11.50 -8.03 27.69
C SER A 488 -10.13 -8.02 27.00
N ASP A 489 -9.09 -8.65 27.56
CA ASP A 489 -7.74 -8.61 27.01
C ASP A 489 -7.67 -9.12 25.56
N GLY A 490 -7.11 -8.32 24.65
CA GLY A 490 -7.02 -8.63 23.23
C GLY A 490 -8.33 -8.46 22.44
N CYS A 491 -9.39 -7.91 23.03
CA CYS A 491 -10.59 -7.51 22.28
C CYS A 491 -10.26 -6.28 21.43
N ILE A 492 -10.27 -6.44 20.11
CA ILE A 492 -10.16 -5.34 19.16
C ILE A 492 -11.33 -5.46 18.19
N LEU A 493 -12.16 -4.41 18.09
CA LEU A 493 -13.33 -4.38 17.21
C LEU A 493 -14.27 -5.58 17.44
N GLY A 494 -14.66 -5.81 18.70
CA GLY A 494 -15.62 -6.83 19.09
C GLY A 494 -15.14 -8.29 19.16
N TYR A 495 -13.87 -8.60 18.87
CA TYR A 495 -13.36 -9.98 19.03
C TYR A 495 -11.85 -10.08 19.25
N LYS A 496 -11.42 -11.22 19.78
CA LYS A 496 -10.02 -11.61 20.01
C LYS A 496 -9.54 -12.62 18.97
N GLU A 497 -8.26 -12.66 18.69
CA GLU A 497 -7.66 -13.67 17.80
C GLU A 497 -6.50 -14.38 18.50
N GLN A 498 -6.61 -15.69 18.65
CA GLN A 498 -5.51 -16.54 19.09
C GLN A 498 -4.84 -17.14 17.86
N TYR A 499 -3.54 -16.87 17.72
CA TYR A 499 -2.72 -17.38 16.65
C TYR A 499 -1.88 -18.57 17.11
N ARG A 500 -1.64 -19.49 16.18
CA ARG A 500 -0.60 -20.50 16.32
C ARG A 500 0.67 -19.98 15.62
N ARG A 501 1.66 -19.55 16.40
CA ARG A 501 2.91 -18.95 15.90
C ARG A 501 4.11 -19.86 16.10
N LEU A 502 5.09 -19.78 15.21
CA LEU A 502 6.34 -20.52 15.33
C LEU A 502 7.09 -20.04 16.58
N ARG A 503 7.63 -20.97 17.37
CA ARG A 503 8.49 -20.64 18.50
C ARG A 503 9.81 -20.08 17.98
N LYS A 504 10.28 -19.00 18.57
CA LYS A 504 11.61 -18.43 18.28
C LYS A 504 12.77 -19.43 18.42
N SER A 505 12.63 -20.41 19.33
CA SER A 505 13.63 -21.46 19.53
C SER A 505 13.57 -22.60 18.50
N SER A 506 12.51 -22.67 17.69
CA SER A 506 12.28 -23.74 16.73
C SER A 506 12.82 -23.36 15.36
N MET A 507 14.00 -23.87 15.03
CA MET A 507 14.57 -23.79 13.68
C MET A 507 13.98 -24.90 12.80
N CYS A 508 12.98 -24.55 12.00
CA CYS A 508 12.35 -25.42 11.02
C CYS A 508 11.72 -24.61 9.89
N HIS A 509 11.41 -25.27 8.79
CA HIS A 509 10.74 -24.72 7.62
C HIS A 509 9.21 -24.81 7.81
N ASN A 510 8.52 -23.67 7.81
CA ASN A 510 7.05 -23.60 7.86
C ASN A 510 6.43 -24.25 6.62
N GLY A 511 7.02 -24.00 5.45
CA GLY A 511 6.57 -24.57 4.18
C GLY A 511 5.74 -23.60 3.36
N ARG A 512 5.70 -23.84 2.05
CA ARG A 512 4.99 -22.98 1.09
C ARG A 512 3.48 -22.98 1.28
N ASP A 513 2.95 -24.12 1.72
CA ASP A 513 1.55 -24.38 2.03
C ASP A 513 1.17 -23.97 3.46
N TYR A 514 2.08 -23.33 4.21
CA TYR A 514 1.77 -22.79 5.53
C TYR A 514 0.55 -21.86 5.49
N VAL A 515 -0.42 -22.16 6.36
CA VAL A 515 -1.61 -21.34 6.56
C VAL A 515 -1.60 -20.85 7.99
N VAL A 516 -1.73 -19.53 8.14
CA VAL A 516 -1.88 -18.90 9.45
C VAL A 516 -3.15 -19.46 10.10
N THR A 517 -2.99 -20.15 11.23
CA THR A 517 -4.11 -20.72 11.98
C THR A 517 -4.53 -19.74 13.07
N THR A 518 -5.78 -19.28 12.99
CA THR A 518 -6.39 -18.36 13.96
C THR A 518 -7.66 -18.95 14.57
N GLN A 519 -7.93 -18.59 15.82
CA GLN A 519 -9.18 -18.89 16.50
C GLN A 519 -9.79 -17.59 17.04
N PRO A 520 -10.91 -17.11 16.45
CA PRO A 520 -11.58 -15.92 16.93
C PRO A 520 -12.40 -16.21 18.18
N SER A 521 -12.48 -15.25 19.10
CA SER A 521 -13.36 -15.29 20.28
C SER A 521 -14.13 -13.98 20.38
N VAL A 522 -15.46 -14.05 20.25
CA VAL A 522 -16.33 -12.85 20.27
C VAL A 522 -16.38 -12.25 21.66
N CYS A 523 -16.19 -10.93 21.74
CA CYS A 523 -16.28 -10.16 22.97
C CYS A 523 -17.71 -9.61 23.15
N PRO A 524 -18.19 -9.43 24.40
CA PRO A 524 -19.38 -8.63 24.65
C PRO A 524 -19.17 -7.20 24.15
N CYS A 525 -20.16 -6.64 23.44
CA CYS A 525 -20.07 -5.27 22.94
C CYS A 525 -20.04 -4.26 24.09
N THR A 526 -19.20 -3.24 23.93
CA THR A 526 -19.10 -2.06 24.79
C THR A 526 -19.41 -0.81 23.97
N LEU A 527 -19.50 0.37 24.60
CA LEU A 527 -19.68 1.63 23.86
C LEU A 527 -18.49 1.96 22.95
N GLU A 528 -17.31 1.44 23.24
CA GLU A 528 -16.10 1.66 22.43
C GLU A 528 -16.15 0.95 21.08
N ASP A 529 -17.00 -0.06 20.94
CA ASP A 529 -17.24 -0.77 19.67
C ASP A 529 -18.16 0.03 18.71
N PHE A 530 -18.72 1.17 19.15
CA PHE A 530 -19.60 2.02 18.36
C PHE A 530 -18.93 3.36 17.99
N LEU A 531 -19.06 3.75 16.74
CA LEU A 531 -18.75 5.10 16.26
C LEU A 531 -19.96 6.02 16.45
N CYS A 532 -19.73 7.30 16.69
CA CYS A 532 -20.82 8.27 16.74
C CYS A 532 -21.34 8.52 15.33
N ASP A 533 -22.66 8.45 15.16
CA ASP A 533 -23.31 8.68 13.89
C ASP A 533 -23.47 10.21 13.63
N PHE A 534 -24.03 10.55 12.48
CA PHE A 534 -24.20 11.94 12.05
C PHE A 534 -24.91 12.80 13.11
N GLY A 535 -24.30 13.94 13.45
CA GLY A 535 -24.84 14.89 14.41
C GLY A 535 -24.55 14.55 15.87
N TYR A 536 -23.72 13.53 16.13
CA TYR A 536 -23.24 13.18 17.46
C TYR A 536 -21.71 13.33 17.53
N TYR A 537 -21.20 13.42 18.75
CA TYR A 537 -19.75 13.44 19.01
C TYR A 537 -19.46 12.84 20.39
N ARG A 538 -18.22 12.39 20.59
CA ARG A 538 -17.74 11.94 21.90
C ARG A 538 -17.00 13.08 22.60
N PRO A 539 -17.44 13.55 23.77
CA PRO A 539 -16.67 14.50 24.58
C PRO A 539 -15.38 13.86 25.10
N GLU A 540 -14.38 14.68 25.43
CA GLU A 540 -13.12 14.18 26.02
C GLU A 540 -13.38 13.33 27.27
N ASN A 541 -12.73 12.16 27.34
CA ASN A 541 -12.84 11.18 28.43
C ASN A 541 -14.25 10.60 28.65
N GLN A 542 -15.13 10.62 27.64
CA GLN A 542 -16.43 9.96 27.68
C GLN A 542 -16.57 8.94 26.55
N SER A 543 -17.16 7.78 26.87
CA SER A 543 -17.45 6.74 25.89
C SER A 543 -18.82 6.93 25.23
N GLU A 544 -19.68 7.79 25.77
CA GLU A 544 -21.03 8.05 25.23
C GLU A 544 -20.99 9.08 24.10
N CYS A 545 -21.68 8.77 23.00
CA CYS A 545 -21.95 9.72 21.93
C CYS A 545 -23.10 10.64 22.33
N VAL A 546 -22.86 11.95 22.34
CA VAL A 546 -23.84 12.98 22.69
C VAL A 546 -24.19 13.82 21.47
N GLU A 547 -25.44 14.29 21.42
CA GLU A 547 -25.94 15.11 20.32
C GLU A 547 -25.15 16.44 20.25
N GLN A 548 -24.76 16.83 19.05
CA GLN A 548 -24.08 18.09 18.81
C GLN A 548 -25.03 19.26 19.09
N PRO A 549 -24.63 20.25 19.91
CA PRO A 549 -25.49 21.39 20.23
C PRO A 549 -25.78 22.27 19.00
N GLU A 550 -24.87 22.31 18.04
CA GLU A 550 -25.00 23.05 16.80
C GLU A 550 -24.15 22.41 15.69
N LEU A 551 -24.77 22.10 14.55
CA LEU A 551 -24.06 21.60 13.37
C LEU A 551 -23.37 22.76 12.65
N LYS A 552 -22.06 22.63 12.39
CA LYS A 552 -21.23 23.67 11.75
C LYS A 552 -20.47 23.12 10.55
N GLY A 553 -20.04 24.01 9.67
CA GLY A 553 -19.20 23.65 8.52
C GLY A 553 -19.81 22.55 7.66
N HIS A 554 -19.05 21.47 7.45
CA HIS A 554 -19.45 20.36 6.60
C HIS A 554 -20.59 19.51 7.18
N ASP A 555 -20.74 19.45 8.51
CA ASP A 555 -21.86 18.75 9.16
C ASP A 555 -23.19 19.46 8.85
N LEU A 556 -23.19 20.79 8.86
CA LEU A 556 -24.35 21.58 8.45
C LEU A 556 -24.65 21.40 6.96
N GLU A 557 -23.63 21.35 6.11
CA GLU A 557 -23.84 21.05 4.69
C GLU A 557 -24.45 19.67 4.47
N PHE A 558 -23.97 18.64 5.17
CA PHE A 558 -24.55 17.30 5.12
C PHE A 558 -26.00 17.30 5.61
N CYS A 559 -26.32 18.05 6.66
CA CYS A 559 -27.70 18.21 7.14
C CYS A 559 -28.64 18.81 6.07
N LEU A 560 -28.16 19.81 5.33
CA LEU A 560 -28.97 20.54 4.36
C LEU A 560 -29.13 19.80 3.03
N TYR A 561 -28.11 19.06 2.58
CA TYR A 561 -28.06 18.45 1.24
C TYR A 561 -28.03 16.92 1.25
N GLY A 562 -27.87 16.29 2.41
CA GLY A 562 -27.85 14.84 2.59
C GLY A 562 -29.22 14.20 2.41
N ARG A 563 -29.24 12.87 2.24
CA ARG A 563 -30.50 12.12 2.16
C ARG A 563 -31.13 12.01 3.54
N ARG A 564 -32.45 12.22 3.62
CA ARG A 564 -33.23 12.18 4.86
C ARG A 564 -33.04 10.91 5.69
N GLU A 565 -32.81 9.78 5.05
CA GLU A 565 -32.58 8.48 5.72
C GLU A 565 -31.29 8.48 6.54
N LEU A 566 -30.26 9.20 6.08
CA LEU A 566 -28.95 9.32 6.74
C LEU A 566 -28.97 10.35 7.88
N LEU A 567 -29.95 11.24 7.89
CA LEU A 567 -30.13 12.27 8.94
C LEU A 567 -30.92 11.75 10.14
N ARG A 568 -31.47 10.54 10.06
CA ARG A 568 -32.24 9.90 11.13
C ARG A 568 -31.39 8.82 11.78
N THR A 569 -30.83 9.13 12.93
CA THR A 569 -29.96 8.24 13.68
C THR A 569 -30.35 8.18 15.16
N SER A 570 -29.88 7.14 15.86
CA SER A 570 -29.91 6.99 17.32
C SER A 570 -28.71 7.60 18.03
N GLY A 571 -27.71 8.07 17.26
CA GLY A 571 -26.45 8.62 17.76
C GLY A 571 -25.29 7.66 17.73
#